data_AF-A0A974ZNB0-F1
#
_entry.id   AF-A0A974ZNB0-F1
#
_cell.length_a   1.000
_cell.length_b   1.000
_cell.length_c   1.000
_cell.angle_alpha   90.00
_cell.angle_beta   90.00
_cell.angle_gamma   90.00
#
_symmetry.space_group_name_H-M   'P 1'
#
loop_
_entity.id
_entity.type
_entity.pdbx_description
1 polymer ?
#
loop_
_entity_poly.entity_id
_entity_poly.type
_entity_poly.pdbx_seq_one_letter_code
_entity_poly.pdbx_strand_id
1 'polypeptide(L)'
;MSKIAKKLIGVVLAGFIGLAGSAFAAENAAGVVEHTDLTVKSIKAALEAAKAGNAAESLANIKQGRQHYKEITGDAAGKPLQDAIKVLREGQVALEAGDTKKGAEILTGVVSSLEKIQSGIKK
;
A
#
# COMPACT_ATOMS: atom_id res chain seq x y z
N MET A 1 -42.65 1.47 -20.69
CA MET A 1 -41.63 0.53 -20.16
C MET A 1 -41.15 -0.37 -21.29
N SER A 2 -40.03 -0.01 -21.91
CA SER A 2 -39.56 -0.59 -23.18
C SER A 2 -38.88 -1.96 -22.98
N LYS A 3 -39.28 -2.93 -23.81
CA LYS A 3 -38.94 -4.36 -23.79
C LYS A 3 -37.50 -4.70 -24.22
N ILE A 4 -36.58 -3.73 -24.18
CA ILE A 4 -35.20 -3.88 -24.69
C ILE A 4 -34.23 -4.35 -23.58
N ALA A 5 -34.56 -4.13 -22.31
CA ALA A 5 -33.67 -4.43 -21.18
C ALA A 5 -33.53 -5.93 -20.83
N LYS A 6 -34.26 -6.84 -21.50
CA LYS A 6 -34.34 -8.26 -21.10
C LYS A 6 -33.52 -9.25 -21.95
N LYS A 7 -32.76 -8.78 -22.95
CA LYS A 7 -31.96 -9.63 -23.85
C LYS A 7 -30.44 -9.45 -23.81
N LEU A 8 -29.91 -8.58 -22.95
CA LEU A 8 -28.47 -8.33 -22.80
C LEU A 8 -27.82 -9.10 -21.63
N ILE A 9 -28.38 -10.26 -21.27
CA ILE A 9 -27.85 -11.16 -20.22
C ILE A 9 -27.10 -12.37 -20.82
N GLY A 10 -27.14 -12.56 -22.14
CA GLY A 10 -26.43 -13.62 -22.83
C GLY A 10 -25.26 -13.07 -23.65
N VAL A 11 -24.08 -13.69 -23.50
CA VAL A 11 -22.88 -13.56 -24.36
C VAL A 11 -21.86 -12.47 -23.98
N VAL A 12 -21.28 -12.56 -22.77
CA VAL A 12 -19.85 -12.21 -22.56
C VAL A 12 -19.22 -13.22 -21.57
N LEU A 13 -19.35 -14.52 -21.85
CA LEU A 13 -18.80 -15.58 -20.97
C LEU A 13 -17.87 -16.56 -21.72
N ALA A 14 -17.44 -16.24 -22.94
CA ALA A 14 -16.59 -17.14 -23.73
C ALA A 14 -15.46 -16.45 -24.54
N GLY A 15 -15.14 -15.18 -24.26
CA GLY A 15 -14.23 -14.39 -25.11
C GLY A 15 -12.89 -13.98 -24.51
N PHE A 16 -12.59 -14.27 -23.23
CA PHE A 16 -11.44 -13.68 -22.53
C PHE A 16 -10.44 -14.69 -21.95
N ILE A 17 -10.47 -15.95 -22.38
CA ILE A 17 -9.62 -17.02 -21.81
C ILE A 17 -8.35 -17.29 -22.66
N GLY A 18 -8.18 -16.66 -23.83
CA GLY A 18 -7.10 -17.04 -24.76
C GLY A 18 -5.83 -16.18 -24.79
N LEU A 19 -5.86 -14.92 -24.33
CA LEU A 19 -4.77 -13.95 -24.60
C LEU A 19 -4.40 -13.03 -23.42
N ALA A 20 -5.03 -13.23 -22.26
CA ALA A 20 -4.91 -12.27 -21.14
C ALA A 20 -3.92 -12.69 -20.04
N GLY A 21 -3.25 -13.84 -20.18
CA GLY A 21 -2.30 -14.32 -19.16
C GLY A 21 -1.09 -13.40 -18.95
N SER A 22 -0.69 -12.66 -19.98
CA SER A 22 0.44 -11.72 -19.92
C SER A 22 0.04 -10.28 -19.57
N ALA A 23 -1.18 -9.85 -19.90
CA ALA A 23 -1.66 -8.50 -19.62
C ALA A 23 -2.06 -8.31 -18.14
N PHE A 24 -2.77 -9.28 -17.54
CA PHE A 24 -3.15 -9.20 -16.11
C PHE A 24 -1.98 -9.39 -15.16
N ALA A 25 -0.91 -10.10 -15.58
CA ALA A 25 0.30 -10.26 -14.77
C ALA A 25 1.15 -8.98 -14.77
N ALA A 26 1.28 -8.31 -15.93
CA ALA A 26 2.00 -7.04 -16.03
C ALA A 26 1.28 -5.89 -15.32
N GLU A 27 -0.05 -5.84 -15.43
CA GLU A 27 -0.88 -4.81 -14.76
C GLU A 27 -0.88 -4.99 -13.24
N ASN A 28 -0.96 -6.22 -12.72
CA ASN A 28 -0.79 -6.48 -11.29
C ASN A 28 0.62 -6.15 -10.78
N ALA A 29 1.67 -6.43 -11.56
CA ALA A 29 3.03 -6.09 -11.17
C ALA A 29 3.24 -4.56 -11.14
N ALA A 30 2.71 -3.83 -12.13
CA ALA A 30 2.76 -2.37 -12.16
C ALA A 30 1.99 -1.74 -11.00
N GLY A 31 0.78 -2.23 -10.70
CA GLY A 31 -0.02 -1.77 -9.57
C GLY A 31 0.65 -2.04 -8.22
N VAL A 32 1.29 -3.20 -8.06
CA VAL A 32 2.08 -3.53 -6.86
C VAL A 32 3.28 -2.59 -6.69
N VAL A 33 4.02 -2.29 -7.76
CA VAL A 33 5.14 -1.34 -7.72
C VAL A 33 4.65 0.05 -7.35
N GLU A 34 3.57 0.52 -7.97
CA GLU A 34 2.97 1.84 -7.70
C GLU A 34 2.50 1.95 -6.25
N HIS A 35 1.72 0.99 -5.76
CA HIS A 35 1.22 1.01 -4.40
C HIS A 35 2.33 0.84 -3.36
N THR A 36 3.39 0.09 -3.67
CA THR A 36 4.59 0.05 -2.83
C THR A 36 5.28 1.42 -2.76
N ASP A 37 5.42 2.12 -3.89
CA ASP A 37 6.01 3.45 -3.95
C ASP A 37 5.20 4.47 -3.14
N LEU A 38 3.87 4.44 -3.31
CA LEU A 38 2.95 5.30 -2.56
C LEU A 38 2.98 4.99 -1.06
N THR A 39 3.04 3.72 -0.65
CA THR A 39 3.22 3.35 0.75
C THR A 39 4.52 3.94 1.30
N VAL A 40 5.67 3.74 0.62
CA VAL A 40 6.96 4.30 1.06
C VAL A 40 6.88 5.82 1.17
N LYS A 41 6.31 6.50 0.17
CA LYS A 41 6.17 7.95 0.13
C LYS A 41 5.32 8.49 1.29
N SER A 42 4.17 7.88 1.55
CA SER A 42 3.32 8.27 2.68
C SER A 42 4.00 8.02 4.02
N ILE A 43 4.73 6.92 4.21
CA ILE A 43 5.42 6.66 5.48
C ILE A 43 6.63 7.61 5.67
N LYS A 44 7.31 8.01 4.60
CA LYS A 44 8.32 9.08 4.67
C LYS A 44 7.70 10.43 5.07
N ALA A 45 6.56 10.79 4.48
CA ALA A 45 5.84 12.01 4.87
C ALA A 45 5.40 11.95 6.34
N ALA A 46 4.97 10.78 6.82
CA ALA A 46 4.67 10.58 8.23
C ALA A 46 5.90 10.78 9.13
N LEU A 47 7.06 10.24 8.73
CA LEU A 47 8.31 10.42 9.46
C LEU A 47 8.69 11.90 9.56
N GLU A 48 8.62 12.65 8.47
CA GLU A 48 8.95 14.07 8.47
C GLU A 48 7.99 14.87 9.35
N ALA A 49 6.68 14.57 9.30
CA ALA A 49 5.69 15.16 10.19
C ALA A 49 5.96 14.81 11.67
N ALA A 50 6.31 13.57 11.98
CA ALA A 50 6.68 13.15 13.33
C ALA A 50 7.93 13.87 13.85
N LYS A 51 8.97 14.03 13.01
CA LYS A 51 10.17 14.81 13.34
C LYS A 51 9.86 16.29 13.58
N ALA A 52 8.89 16.84 12.85
CA ALA A 52 8.39 18.19 13.04
C ALA A 52 7.49 18.34 14.28
N GLY A 53 7.23 17.26 15.04
CA GLY A 53 6.35 17.26 16.20
C GLY A 53 4.86 17.28 15.84
N ASN A 54 4.51 17.09 14.56
CA ASN A 54 3.13 17.09 14.07
C ASN A 54 2.54 15.67 14.06
N ALA A 55 2.06 15.23 15.22
CA ALA A 55 1.45 13.90 15.37
C ALA A 55 0.22 13.68 14.48
N ALA A 56 -0.63 14.70 14.33
CA ALA A 56 -1.88 14.60 13.57
C ALA A 56 -1.61 14.37 12.07
N GLU A 57 -0.69 15.15 11.49
CA GLU A 57 -0.27 14.97 10.10
C GLU A 57 0.49 13.65 9.90
N SER A 58 1.31 13.25 10.88
CA SER A 58 1.97 11.95 10.84
C SER A 58 0.95 10.80 10.78
N LEU A 59 -0.07 10.82 11.65
CA LEU A 59 -1.12 9.81 11.67
C LEU A 59 -1.96 9.79 10.37
N ALA A 60 -2.25 10.96 9.80
CA ALA A 60 -2.94 11.07 8.53
C ALA A 60 -2.13 10.40 7.39
N ASN A 61 -0.83 10.66 7.35
CA ASN A 61 0.08 10.04 6.38
C ASN A 61 0.23 8.53 6.59
N ILE A 62 0.31 8.05 7.83
CA ILE A 62 0.29 6.61 8.14
C ILE A 62 -0.98 5.95 7.60
N LYS A 63 -2.14 6.59 7.80
CA LYS A 63 -3.43 6.08 7.30
C LYS A 63 -3.43 5.97 5.77
N GLN A 64 -2.90 6.96 5.05
CA GLN A 64 -2.74 6.90 3.60
C GLN A 64 -1.80 5.76 3.16
N GLY A 65 -0.63 5.64 3.80
CA GLY A 65 0.32 4.57 3.49
C GLY A 65 -0.26 3.17 3.71
N ARG A 66 -1.09 3.00 4.76
CA ARG A 66 -1.83 1.75 5.02
C ARG A 66 -2.95 1.49 4.01
N GLN A 67 -3.55 2.52 3.43
CA GLN A 67 -4.53 2.34 2.36
C GLN A 67 -3.84 1.80 1.11
N HIS A 68 -2.72 2.39 0.69
CA HIS A 68 -1.93 1.88 -0.43
C HIS A 68 -1.40 0.47 -0.18
N TYR A 69 -0.99 0.15 1.05
CA TYR A 69 -0.54 -1.18 1.42
C TYR A 69 -1.59 -2.28 1.16
N LYS A 70 -2.89 -1.99 1.34
CA LYS A 70 -3.95 -2.97 1.10
C LYS A 70 -4.10 -3.36 -0.37
N GLU A 71 -3.66 -2.49 -1.27
CA GLU A 71 -3.68 -2.72 -2.70
C GLU A 71 -2.43 -3.51 -3.17
N ILE A 72 -1.44 -3.67 -2.30
CA ILE A 72 -0.28 -4.54 -2.55
C ILE A 72 -0.72 -5.99 -2.33
N THR A 73 -0.73 -6.78 -3.39
CA THR A 73 -1.18 -8.19 -3.38
C THR A 73 -0.12 -9.14 -3.93
N GLY A 74 -0.38 -10.45 -3.83
CA GLY A 74 0.54 -11.50 -4.31
C GLY A 74 1.79 -11.67 -3.44
N ASP A 75 2.84 -12.28 -3.99
CA ASP A 75 4.11 -12.52 -3.30
C ASP A 75 4.79 -11.23 -2.79
N ALA A 76 4.51 -10.09 -3.41
CA ALA A 76 4.99 -8.78 -2.96
C ALA A 76 4.42 -8.36 -1.59
N ALA A 77 3.25 -8.86 -1.21
CA ALA A 77 2.67 -8.72 0.14
C ALA A 77 3.28 -9.71 1.16
N GLY A 78 4.47 -10.24 0.86
CA GLY A 78 5.15 -11.25 1.64
C GLY A 78 5.54 -10.80 3.05
N LYS A 79 6.09 -11.76 3.82
CA LYS A 79 6.44 -11.60 5.24
C LYS A 79 7.22 -10.32 5.57
N PRO A 80 8.22 -9.86 4.78
CA PRO A 80 8.94 -8.63 5.09
C PRO A 80 8.05 -7.38 5.15
N LEU A 81 7.09 -7.26 4.22
CA LEU A 81 6.16 -6.14 4.19
C LEU A 81 5.17 -6.22 5.36
N GLN A 82 4.68 -7.41 5.69
CA GLN A 82 3.83 -7.61 6.86
C GLN A 82 4.54 -7.25 8.17
N ASP A 83 5.82 -7.62 8.30
CA ASP A 83 6.62 -7.30 9.48
C ASP A 83 6.88 -5.79 9.58
N ALA A 84 7.19 -5.10 8.47
CA ALA A 84 7.30 -3.64 8.44
C ALA A 84 6.00 -2.94 8.86
N ILE A 85 4.83 -3.45 8.43
CA ILE A 85 3.53 -2.90 8.80
C ILE A 85 3.16 -3.17 10.27
N LYS A 86 3.61 -4.27 10.86
CA LYS A 86 3.47 -4.50 12.32
C LYS A 86 4.23 -3.44 13.11
N VAL A 87 5.49 -3.20 12.76
CA VAL A 87 6.32 -2.15 13.40
C VAL A 87 5.74 -0.76 13.15
N LEU A 88 5.19 -0.50 11.96
CA LEU A 88 4.46 0.75 11.67
C LEU A 88 3.31 0.99 12.66
N ARG A 89 2.62 -0.06 13.09
CA ARG A 89 1.53 0.04 14.07
C ARG A 89 2.04 0.42 15.45
N GLU A 90 3.23 -0.02 15.84
CA GLU A 90 3.87 0.42 17.10
C GLU A 90 4.21 1.91 17.05
N GLY A 91 4.72 2.38 15.91
CA GLY A 91 4.97 3.81 15.67
C GLY A 91 3.67 4.63 15.68
N GLN A 92 2.60 4.11 15.09
CA GLN A 92 1.26 4.71 15.16
C GLN A 92 0.78 4.86 16.60
N VAL A 93 0.91 3.81 17.43
CA VAL A 93 0.49 3.86 18.84
C VAL A 93 1.30 4.90 19.62
N ALA A 94 2.60 5.02 19.38
CA ALA A 94 3.42 6.07 19.99
C ALA A 94 2.93 7.49 19.60
N LEU A 95 2.58 7.69 18.33
CA LEU A 95 2.05 8.96 17.84
C LEU A 95 0.64 9.27 18.38
N GLU A 96 -0.22 8.25 18.52
CA GLU A 96 -1.55 8.37 19.15
C GLU A 96 -1.44 8.76 20.63
N ALA A 97 -0.37 8.33 21.31
CA ALA A 97 -0.04 8.74 22.67
C ALA A 97 0.62 10.14 22.75
N GLY A 98 0.84 10.82 21.61
CA GLY A 98 1.50 12.12 21.53
C GLY A 98 3.03 12.06 21.60
N ASP A 99 3.63 10.87 21.65
CA ASP A 99 5.08 10.68 21.69
C ASP A 99 5.66 10.69 20.26
N THR A 100 5.83 11.90 19.73
CA THR A 100 6.36 12.14 18.38
C THR A 100 7.82 11.76 18.23
N LYS A 101 8.61 11.80 19.31
CA LYS A 101 10.03 11.38 19.30
C LYS A 101 10.14 9.88 19.11
N LYS A 102 9.44 9.10 19.94
CA LYS A 102 9.39 7.64 19.81
C LYS A 102 8.74 7.22 18.51
N GLY A 103 7.67 7.91 18.10
CA GLY A 103 7.04 7.72 16.79
C GLY A 103 8.04 7.87 15.64
N ALA A 104 8.83 8.95 15.62
CA ALA A 104 9.83 9.19 14.59
C ALA A 104 10.97 8.15 14.59
N GLU A 105 11.42 7.71 15.77
CA GLU A 105 12.44 6.65 15.89
C GLU A 105 11.96 5.34 15.26
N ILE A 106 10.74 4.90 15.61
CA ILE A 106 10.14 3.68 15.06
C ILE A 106 9.93 3.82 13.54
N LEU A 107 9.37 4.95 13.10
CA LEU A 107 9.12 5.22 11.69
C LEU A 107 10.40 5.21 10.84
N THR A 108 11.54 5.61 11.39
CA THR A 108 12.84 5.56 10.69
C THR A 108 13.22 4.12 10.31
N GLY A 109 13.02 3.17 11.25
CA GLY A 109 13.23 1.74 10.98
C GLY A 109 12.24 1.17 9.96
N VAL A 110 10.99 1.63 10.01
CA VAL A 110 9.96 1.23 9.05
C VAL A 110 10.29 1.72 7.64
N VAL A 111 10.64 3.01 7.47
CA VAL A 111 11.04 3.57 6.17
C VAL A 111 12.20 2.77 5.58
N SER A 112 13.25 2.52 6.36
CA SER A 112 14.41 1.74 5.91
C SER A 112 14.04 0.33 5.45
N SER A 113 13.07 -0.30 6.13
CA SER A 113 12.58 -1.64 5.77
C SER A 113 11.75 -1.61 4.48
N LEU A 114 10.86 -0.62 4.36
CA LEU A 114 10.02 -0.43 3.17
C LEU A 114 10.84 -0.09 1.92
N GLU A 115 11.91 0.70 2.03
CA GLU A 115 12.82 1.00 0.91
C GLU A 115 13.57 -0.24 0.40
N LYS A 116 13.99 -1.12 1.32
CA LYS A 116 14.60 -2.41 0.96
C LYS A 116 13.61 -3.30 0.20
N ILE A 117 12.35 -3.35 0.66
CA ILE A 117 11.28 -4.11 0.01
C ILE A 117 10.98 -3.54 -1.37
N GLN A 118 10.82 -2.22 -1.46
CA GLN A 118 10.59 -1.51 -2.73
C GLN A 118 11.70 -1.81 -3.73
N SER A 119 12.96 -1.81 -3.29
CA SER A 119 14.11 -2.14 -4.14
C SER A 119 14.10 -3.61 -4.58
N GLY A 120 13.52 -4.51 -3.79
CA GLY A 120 13.36 -5.92 -4.15
C GLY A 120 12.23 -6.15 -5.15
N ILE A 121 11.16 -5.37 -5.09
CA ILE A 121 10.00 -5.45 -6.00
C ILE A 121 10.31 -4.82 -7.37
N LYS A 122 11.17 -3.81 -7.42
CA LYS A 122 11.59 -3.13 -8.66
C LYS A 122 12.68 -3.87 -9.46
N LYS A 123 13.19 -5.00 -8.97
CA LYS A 123 14.21 -5.83 -9.63
C LYS A 123 13.57 -6.90 -10.50
#